data_AF-A0A6J8A3K1-F1
#
_entry.id   AF-A0A6J8A3K1-F1
#
_cell.length_a   1.000
_cell.length_b   1.000
_cell.length_c   1.000
_cell.angle_alpha   90.00
_cell.angle_beta   90.00
_cell.angle_gamma   90.00
#
_symmetry.space_group_name_H-M   'P 1'
#
loop_
_entity.id
_entity.type
_entity.pdbx_description
1 polymer ?
#
loop_
_entity_poly.entity_id
_entity_poly.type
_entity_poly.pdbx_seq_one_letter_code
_entity_poly.pdbx_strand_id
1 'polypeptide(L)'
;MNNPDHKAPSTLESNIQTIENEKIVYINEDQKMKSRIFLLQPRKQQGPGELGTGVYINRTLLSPDDKLKYDEYYKKHHLNIYASDLISVHRTLNQDIIDPRCKTIKYEDLDSCSIIIAFRNEAWSTLVRTIHSVLDHTPESLIDEILLVDDGSTENYLKYKLDVYISYLSKVRIIRLPTSMGLFVAKQTALDQVKSKHFAVLDSHSEVS
;
A
#
# COMPACT_ATOMS: atom_id res chain seq x y z
N MET A 1 -28.24 57.42 24.25
CA MET A 1 -26.94 57.30 23.56
C MET A 1 -26.57 55.82 23.51
N ASN A 2 -26.50 55.31 22.28
CA ASN A 2 -25.77 54.13 21.78
C ASN A 2 -25.96 52.74 22.45
N ASN A 3 -26.62 51.86 21.70
CA ASN A 3 -26.40 50.40 21.61
C ASN A 3 -25.06 50.12 20.87
N PRO A 4 -24.58 48.88 20.62
CA PRO A 4 -24.72 47.53 21.23
C PRO A 4 -23.31 46.96 21.61
N ASP A 5 -23.13 45.77 22.19
CA ASP A 5 -22.72 44.61 21.39
C ASP A 5 -22.77 43.28 22.17
N HIS A 6 -23.40 42.31 21.49
CA HIS A 6 -23.15 40.87 21.52
C HIS A 6 -23.37 40.07 22.81
N LYS A 7 -24.64 39.79 23.12
CA LYS A 7 -25.03 38.42 23.48
C LYS A 7 -25.29 37.64 22.18
N ALA A 8 -24.46 36.63 21.91
CA ALA A 8 -24.66 35.72 20.80
C ALA A 8 -26.02 34.98 20.93
N PRO A 9 -26.78 34.85 19.84
CA PRO A 9 -27.99 34.06 19.81
C PRO A 9 -27.67 32.56 19.77
N SER A 10 -28.64 31.80 20.27
CA SER A 10 -28.86 30.39 19.97
C SER A 10 -28.72 30.05 18.48
N THR A 11 -28.50 28.75 18.22
CA THR A 11 -28.45 28.03 16.93
C THR A 11 -27.19 28.20 16.09
N LEU A 12 -26.30 27.20 16.13
CA LEU A 12 -25.60 26.76 14.93
C LEU A 12 -26.20 25.40 14.55
N GLU A 13 -27.19 25.47 13.68
CA GLU A 13 -27.68 24.33 12.92
C GLU A 13 -26.49 23.69 12.20
N SER A 14 -26.26 22.41 12.47
CA SER A 14 -25.41 21.58 11.62
C SER A 14 -26.10 21.47 10.26
N ASN A 15 -25.64 22.26 9.29
CA ASN A 15 -26.14 22.23 7.93
C ASN A 15 -25.84 20.86 7.28
N ILE A 16 -26.82 19.97 7.36
CA ILE A 16 -26.90 18.76 6.54
C ILE A 16 -27.56 19.19 5.23
N GLN A 17 -26.77 19.34 4.18
CA GLN A 17 -27.29 19.34 2.81
C GLN A 17 -26.95 17.99 2.18
N THR A 18 -27.99 17.18 2.04
CA THR A 18 -27.96 15.94 1.26
C THR A 18 -27.97 16.32 -0.21
N ILE A 19 -26.91 15.98 -0.93
CA ILE A 19 -26.93 15.80 -2.39
C ILE A 19 -26.42 14.38 -2.65
N GLU A 20 -27.15 13.70 -3.51
CA GLU A 20 -27.14 12.26 -3.74
C GLU A 20 -25.76 11.69 -4.12
N ASN A 21 -25.44 10.55 -3.52
CA ASN A 21 -24.42 9.58 -3.95
C ASN A 21 -22.98 10.09 -4.17
N GLU A 22 -22.32 10.54 -3.11
CA GLU A 22 -20.88 10.31 -2.90
C GLU A 22 -20.51 10.64 -1.45
N LYS A 23 -20.20 9.62 -0.64
CA LYS A 23 -19.71 9.83 0.74
C LYS A 23 -18.26 10.27 0.70
N ILE A 24 -18.02 11.57 0.56
CA ILE A 24 -16.73 12.16 0.96
C ILE A 24 -16.73 12.22 2.49
N VAL A 25 -16.04 11.26 3.11
CA VAL A 25 -15.87 11.21 4.56
C VAL A 25 -14.72 12.14 4.94
N TYR A 26 -15.03 13.29 5.54
CA TYR A 26 -14.04 14.07 6.27
C TYR A 26 -13.67 13.31 7.55
N ILE A 27 -12.41 12.84 7.62
CA ILE A 27 -11.91 12.08 8.76
C ILE A 27 -11.49 13.07 9.85
N ASN A 28 -12.18 13.06 10.98
CA ASN A 28 -11.78 13.77 12.20
C ASN A 28 -10.52 13.15 12.82
N GLU A 29 -9.76 13.93 13.63
CA GLU A 29 -8.45 13.51 14.16
C GLU A 29 -8.48 12.19 14.94
N ASP A 30 -9.56 11.92 15.67
CA ASP A 30 -9.76 10.64 16.37
C ASP A 30 -9.92 9.43 15.43
N GLN A 31 -10.59 9.61 14.29
CA GLN A 31 -10.67 8.55 13.27
C GLN A 31 -9.40 8.46 12.43
N LYS A 32 -8.64 9.55 12.29
CA LYS A 32 -7.28 9.53 11.73
C LYS A 32 -6.34 8.70 12.61
N MET A 33 -6.42 8.85 13.93
CA MET A 33 -5.68 8.01 14.90
C MET A 33 -6.13 6.54 14.87
N LYS A 34 -7.44 6.25 14.86
CA LYS A 34 -7.94 4.86 14.75
C LYS A 34 -7.60 4.19 13.42
N SER A 35 -7.68 4.92 12.30
CA SER A 35 -7.26 4.41 10.99
C SER A 35 -5.74 4.19 10.96
N ARG A 36 -4.93 5.08 11.53
CA ARG A 36 -3.48 4.89 11.70
C ARG A 36 -3.13 3.62 12.50
N ILE A 37 -3.87 3.32 13.58
CA ILE A 37 -3.74 2.08 14.37
C ILE A 37 -4.16 0.83 13.57
N PHE A 38 -5.23 0.93 12.76
CA PHE A 38 -5.71 -0.19 11.94
C PHE A 38 -4.78 -0.50 10.75
N LEU A 39 -4.16 0.54 10.17
CA LEU A 39 -3.33 0.45 8.97
C LEU A 39 -1.89 0.00 9.26
N LEU A 40 -1.35 0.30 10.43
CA LEU A 40 -0.04 -0.16 10.87
C LEU A 40 -0.19 -1.41 11.73
N GLN A 41 -0.47 -2.55 11.10
CA GLN A 41 -0.43 -3.85 11.78
C GLN A 41 0.98 -4.03 12.37
N PRO A 42 1.13 -4.36 13.67
CA PRO A 42 2.45 -4.64 14.22
C PRO A 42 3.07 -5.81 13.47
N ARG A 43 4.39 -5.78 13.25
CA ARG A 43 5.13 -6.91 12.66
C ARG A 43 4.86 -8.17 13.49
N LYS A 44 4.01 -9.05 12.99
CA LYS A 44 3.78 -10.37 13.57
C LYS A 44 4.69 -11.35 12.85
N GLN A 45 5.75 -11.80 13.53
CA GLN A 45 6.68 -12.83 13.04
C GLN A 45 6.08 -14.25 13.11
N GLN A 46 4.75 -14.35 13.14
CA GLN A 46 4.01 -15.60 13.27
C GLN A 46 2.69 -15.45 12.51
N GLY A 47 2.36 -16.45 11.69
CA GLY A 47 1.11 -16.49 10.94
C GLY A 47 1.22 -17.30 9.65
N PRO A 48 0.12 -17.38 8.88
CA PRO A 48 0.12 -18.02 7.58
C PRO A 48 1.18 -17.42 6.65
N GLY A 49 1.99 -18.27 6.04
CA GLY A 49 2.96 -17.89 5.01
C GLY A 49 4.24 -17.25 5.51
N GLU A 50 4.46 -17.21 6.83
CA GLU A 50 5.71 -16.76 7.44
C GLU A 50 6.89 -17.62 6.96
N LEU A 51 8.08 -17.02 6.85
CA LEU A 51 9.28 -17.63 6.26
C LEU A 51 9.09 -18.11 4.81
N GLY A 52 8.09 -17.57 4.11
CA GLY A 52 7.73 -18.00 2.75
C GLY A 52 7.05 -19.37 2.68
N THR A 53 6.51 -19.87 3.80
CA THR A 53 5.81 -21.16 3.82
C THR A 53 4.53 -21.16 2.97
N GLY A 54 4.16 -22.33 2.44
CA GLY A 54 2.95 -22.47 1.63
C GLY A 54 1.66 -22.31 2.45
N VAL A 55 0.72 -21.51 1.95
CA VAL A 55 -0.63 -21.38 2.53
C VAL A 55 -1.63 -22.09 1.63
N TYR A 56 -2.24 -23.16 2.16
CA TYR A 56 -3.18 -23.99 1.41
C TYR A 56 -4.61 -23.72 1.89
N ILE A 57 -5.46 -23.25 0.98
CA ILE A 57 -6.86 -22.97 1.27
C ILE A 57 -7.71 -24.19 0.92
N ASN A 58 -8.27 -24.85 1.94
CA ASN A 58 -9.24 -25.91 1.70
C ASN A 58 -10.60 -25.30 1.33
N ARG A 59 -10.87 -25.21 0.03
CA ARG A 59 -12.10 -24.62 -0.52
C ARG A 59 -13.36 -25.29 0.01
N THR A 60 -13.35 -26.57 0.37
CA THR A 60 -14.57 -27.26 0.85
C THR A 60 -15.05 -26.74 2.20
N LEU A 61 -14.11 -26.30 3.05
CA LEU A 61 -14.35 -25.81 4.40
C LEU A 61 -14.73 -24.32 4.44
N LEU A 62 -14.62 -23.61 3.33
CA LEU A 62 -15.01 -22.21 3.25
C LEU A 62 -16.55 -22.06 3.34
N SER A 63 -16.98 -20.98 3.99
CA SER A 63 -18.38 -20.54 3.95
C SER A 63 -18.82 -20.26 2.51
N PRO A 64 -20.13 -20.28 2.18
CA PRO A 64 -20.60 -19.92 0.84
C PRO A 64 -20.09 -18.54 0.39
N ASP A 65 -20.08 -17.55 1.27
CA ASP A 65 -19.60 -16.19 0.96
C ASP A 65 -18.09 -16.16 0.72
N ASP A 66 -17.30 -16.89 1.53
CA ASP A 66 -15.85 -16.99 1.33
C ASP A 66 -15.49 -17.73 0.04
N LYS A 67 -16.28 -18.74 -0.36
CA LYS A 67 -16.10 -19.44 -1.64
C LYS A 67 -16.31 -18.49 -2.81
N LEU A 68 -17.39 -17.69 -2.78
CA LEU A 68 -17.67 -16.68 -3.79
C LEU A 68 -16.52 -15.66 -3.85
N LYS A 69 -16.10 -15.12 -2.70
CA LYS A 69 -14.97 -14.18 -2.62
C LYS A 69 -13.68 -14.79 -3.19
N TYR A 70 -13.36 -16.03 -2.81
CA TYR A 70 -12.21 -16.75 -3.33
C TYR A 70 -12.25 -16.84 -4.86
N ASP A 71 -13.37 -17.28 -5.42
CA ASP A 71 -13.52 -17.51 -6.86
C ASP A 71 -13.49 -16.20 -7.66
N GLU A 72 -14.15 -15.14 -7.16
CA GLU A 72 -14.12 -13.81 -7.76
C GLU A 72 -12.71 -13.21 -7.77
N TYR A 73 -12.00 -13.32 -6.65
CA TYR A 73 -10.65 -12.80 -6.51
C TYR A 73 -9.67 -13.53 -7.43
N TYR A 74 -9.78 -14.86 -7.50
CA TYR A 74 -8.96 -15.66 -8.38
C TYR A 74 -9.23 -15.33 -9.86
N LYS A 75 -10.50 -15.16 -10.24
CA LYS A 75 -10.87 -14.76 -11.60
C LYS A 75 -10.33 -13.38 -11.98
N LYS A 76 -10.34 -12.43 -11.03
CA LYS A 76 -9.94 -11.04 -11.26
C LYS A 76 -8.43 -10.84 -11.33
N HIS A 77 -7.69 -11.46 -10.41
CA HIS A 77 -6.26 -11.21 -10.24
C HIS A 77 -5.37 -12.35 -10.74
N HIS A 78 -5.95 -13.50 -11.12
CA HIS A 78 -5.21 -14.71 -11.50
C HIS A 78 -4.23 -15.20 -10.43
N LEU A 79 -4.49 -14.85 -9.17
CA LEU A 79 -3.72 -15.17 -7.99
C LEU A 79 -4.68 -15.56 -6.86
N ASN A 80 -4.19 -16.35 -5.91
CA ASN A 80 -4.95 -16.67 -4.69
C ASN A 80 -4.91 -15.48 -3.71
N ILE A 81 -5.65 -14.42 -4.02
CA ILE A 81 -5.71 -13.23 -3.17
C ILE A 81 -6.36 -13.55 -1.82
N TYR A 82 -7.25 -14.53 -1.75
CA TYR A 82 -7.78 -15.00 -0.47
C TYR A 82 -6.65 -15.46 0.47
N ALA A 83 -5.71 -16.26 -0.02
CA ALA A 83 -4.51 -16.62 0.74
C ALA A 83 -3.61 -15.41 1.00
N SER A 84 -3.41 -14.54 -0.01
CA SER A 84 -2.63 -13.31 0.17
C SER A 84 -3.18 -12.42 1.28
N ASP A 85 -4.49 -12.29 1.42
CA ASP A 85 -5.11 -11.45 2.46
C ASP A 85 -4.93 -12.03 3.88
N LEU A 86 -4.72 -13.35 4.00
CA LEU A 86 -4.41 -14.02 5.28
C LEU A 86 -2.93 -13.92 5.65
N ILE A 87 -2.07 -13.70 4.66
CA ILE A 87 -0.62 -13.59 4.83
C ILE A 87 -0.27 -12.17 5.24
N SER A 88 0.55 -12.03 6.28
CA SER A 88 1.03 -10.73 6.76
C SER A 88 1.66 -9.91 5.63
N VAL A 89 1.42 -8.60 5.61
CA VAL A 89 2.12 -7.65 4.72
C VAL A 89 3.56 -7.39 5.18
N HIS A 90 3.91 -7.85 6.39
CA HIS A 90 5.24 -7.76 7.02
C HIS A 90 5.87 -9.15 7.23
N ARG A 91 5.50 -10.16 6.43
CA ARG A 91 6.08 -11.51 6.60
C ARG A 91 7.57 -11.47 6.30
N THR A 92 8.35 -12.30 6.98
CA THR A 92 9.76 -12.49 6.62
C THR A 92 9.90 -13.67 5.65
N LEU A 93 10.96 -13.64 4.84
CA LEU A 93 11.35 -14.74 3.96
C LEU A 93 12.49 -15.54 4.59
N ASN A 94 12.54 -16.84 4.31
CA ASN A 94 13.57 -17.72 4.84
C ASN A 94 14.96 -17.32 4.32
N GLN A 95 15.85 -16.89 5.21
CA GLN A 95 17.22 -16.46 4.90
C GLN A 95 18.21 -17.64 4.80
N ASP A 96 17.79 -18.86 5.10
CA ASP A 96 18.63 -20.06 5.02
C ASP A 96 18.85 -20.54 3.57
N ILE A 97 18.03 -20.06 2.63
CA ILE A 97 18.18 -20.36 1.19
C ILE A 97 19.26 -19.50 0.52
N ILE A 98 19.71 -18.44 1.19
CA ILE A 98 20.75 -17.54 0.67
C ILE A 98 22.11 -18.21 0.87
N ASP A 99 22.90 -18.28 -0.21
CA ASP A 99 24.26 -18.81 -0.17
C ASP A 99 25.07 -18.13 0.95
N PRO A 100 25.72 -18.90 1.85
CA PRO A 100 26.50 -18.33 2.95
C PRO A 100 27.56 -17.32 2.51
N ARG A 101 28.08 -17.41 1.27
CA ARG A 101 29.05 -16.47 0.71
C ARG A 101 28.46 -15.06 0.59
N CYS A 102 27.18 -14.92 0.25
CA CYS A 102 26.51 -13.61 0.15
C CYS A 102 26.49 -12.88 1.49
N LYS A 103 26.35 -13.62 2.60
CA LYS A 103 26.33 -13.06 3.97
C LYS A 103 27.68 -12.50 4.42
N THR A 104 28.77 -12.82 3.70
CA THR A 104 30.13 -12.37 4.01
C THR A 104 30.62 -11.21 3.15
N ILE A 105 29.83 -10.81 2.14
CA ILE A 105 30.17 -9.68 1.27
C ILE A 105 30.10 -8.39 2.09
N LYS A 106 31.17 -7.59 1.99
CA LYS A 106 31.21 -6.24 2.55
C LYS A 106 31.00 -5.23 1.44
N TYR A 107 30.08 -4.31 1.67
CA TYR A 107 29.81 -3.20 0.77
C TYR A 107 30.45 -1.93 1.35
N GLU A 108 31.02 -1.10 0.48
CA GLU A 108 31.44 0.25 0.84
C GLU A 108 30.22 1.17 1.01
N ASP A 109 30.44 2.45 1.30
CA ASP A 109 29.34 3.42 1.36
C ASP A 109 28.63 3.50 0.00
N LEU A 110 27.37 3.06 -0.03
CA LEU A 110 26.55 3.05 -1.23
C LEU A 110 25.64 4.27 -1.26
N ASP A 111 25.49 4.84 -2.45
CA ASP A 111 24.52 5.90 -2.72
C ASP A 111 23.08 5.37 -2.56
N SER A 112 22.16 6.25 -2.16
CA SER A 112 20.72 5.93 -2.10
C SER A 112 20.13 5.72 -3.50
N CYS A 113 19.02 4.99 -3.53
CA CYS A 113 18.34 4.57 -4.75
C CYS A 113 16.84 4.86 -4.67
N SER A 114 16.23 5.29 -5.78
CA SER A 114 14.78 5.40 -5.92
C SER A 114 14.20 4.08 -6.40
N ILE A 115 13.20 3.56 -5.71
CA ILE A 115 12.49 2.33 -6.08
C ILE A 115 11.20 2.69 -6.83
N ILE A 116 11.07 2.27 -8.07
CA ILE A 116 9.88 2.51 -8.91
C ILE A 116 8.99 1.27 -8.90
N ILE A 117 7.73 1.44 -8.52
CA ILE A 117 6.71 0.39 -8.56
C ILE A 117 5.51 0.90 -9.36
N ALA A 118 5.38 0.44 -10.60
CA ALA A 118 4.22 0.74 -11.43
C ALA A 118 3.16 -0.35 -11.26
N PHE A 119 1.90 0.04 -11.11
CA PHE A 119 0.80 -0.88 -10.85
C PHE A 119 -0.47 -0.45 -11.59
N ARG A 120 -1.33 -1.44 -11.86
CA ARG A 120 -2.68 -1.21 -12.40
C ARG A 120 -3.63 -2.27 -11.88
N ASN A 121 -4.71 -1.85 -11.19
CA ASN A 121 -5.72 -2.75 -10.64
C ASN A 121 -5.14 -3.90 -9.79
N GLU A 122 -4.00 -3.64 -9.14
CA GLU A 122 -3.31 -4.61 -8.30
C GLU A 122 -4.16 -4.95 -7.06
N ALA A 123 -4.01 -6.17 -6.54
CA ALA A 123 -4.66 -6.52 -5.28
C ALA A 123 -4.05 -5.72 -4.12
N TRP A 124 -4.88 -5.37 -3.12
CA TRP A 124 -4.41 -4.55 -1.99
C TRP A 124 -3.26 -5.22 -1.23
N SER A 125 -3.42 -6.51 -0.90
CA SER A 125 -2.42 -7.24 -0.09
C SER A 125 -1.09 -7.42 -0.82
N THR A 126 -1.08 -7.60 -2.15
CA THR A 126 0.14 -7.74 -2.94
C THR A 126 0.90 -6.43 -3.07
N LEU A 127 0.21 -5.33 -3.43
CA LEU A 127 0.81 -4.01 -3.55
C LEU A 127 1.42 -3.55 -2.22
N VAL A 128 0.63 -3.64 -1.14
CA VAL A 128 1.07 -3.18 0.18
C VAL A 128 2.19 -4.06 0.74
N ARG A 129 2.17 -5.38 0.49
CA ARG A 129 3.28 -6.27 0.86
C ARG A 129 4.55 -5.92 0.10
N THR A 130 4.46 -5.54 -1.17
CA THR A 130 5.63 -5.08 -1.94
C THR A 130 6.25 -3.82 -1.32
N ILE A 131 5.43 -2.83 -0.99
CA ILE A 131 5.89 -1.58 -0.35
C ILE A 131 6.58 -1.88 0.99
N HIS A 132 5.92 -2.66 1.85
CA HIS A 132 6.49 -3.00 3.16
C HIS A 132 7.70 -3.89 3.07
N SER A 133 7.74 -4.82 2.11
CA SER A 133 8.92 -5.66 1.91
C SER A 133 10.15 -4.82 1.55
N VAL A 134 10.01 -3.79 0.71
CA VAL A 134 11.11 -2.84 0.45
C VAL A 134 11.51 -2.10 1.73
N LEU A 135 10.54 -1.53 2.46
CA LEU A 135 10.79 -0.74 3.67
C LEU A 135 11.39 -1.57 4.82
N ASP A 136 11.00 -2.84 4.95
CA ASP A 136 11.37 -3.71 6.06
C ASP A 136 12.72 -4.41 5.82
N HIS A 137 13.09 -4.66 4.56
CA HIS A 137 14.28 -5.44 4.19
C HIS A 137 15.41 -4.64 3.53
N THR A 138 15.22 -3.34 3.29
CA THR A 138 16.27 -2.46 2.74
C THR A 138 16.74 -1.48 3.81
N PRO A 139 18.07 -1.31 4.04
CA PRO A 139 18.58 -0.28 4.94
C PRO A 139 18.02 1.10 4.57
N GLU A 140 17.49 1.83 5.55
CA GLU A 140 16.79 3.10 5.31
C GLU A 140 17.67 4.13 4.59
N SER A 141 18.98 4.13 4.85
CA SER A 141 19.95 5.02 4.19
C SER A 141 20.08 4.77 2.68
N LEU A 142 19.74 3.58 2.21
CA LEU A 142 19.81 3.20 0.80
C LEU A 142 18.52 3.50 0.03
N ILE A 143 17.44 3.83 0.74
CA ILE A 143 16.17 4.23 0.12
C ILE A 143 16.13 5.75 0.02
N ASP A 144 16.14 6.29 -1.19
CA ASP A 144 15.85 7.71 -1.42
C ASP A 144 14.33 7.94 -1.36
N GLU A 145 13.60 7.21 -2.21
CA GLU A 145 12.14 7.19 -2.26
C GLU A 145 11.61 5.88 -2.87
N ILE A 146 10.37 5.53 -2.53
CA ILE A 146 9.54 4.57 -3.26
C ILE A 146 8.53 5.37 -4.07
N LEU A 147 8.65 5.31 -5.39
CA LEU A 147 7.81 5.99 -6.35
C LEU A 147 6.76 5.02 -6.90
N LEU A 148 5.55 5.11 -6.37
CA LEU A 148 4.41 4.37 -6.88
C LEU A 148 3.86 5.06 -8.12
N VAL A 149 3.55 4.31 -9.18
CA VAL A 149 2.89 4.84 -10.38
C VAL A 149 1.60 4.08 -10.66
N ASP A 150 0.47 4.73 -10.43
CA ASP A 150 -0.86 4.20 -10.78
C ASP A 150 -1.12 4.43 -12.27
N ASP A 151 -1.06 3.37 -13.08
CA ASP A 151 -1.36 3.39 -14.53
C ASP A 151 -2.88 3.36 -14.79
N GLY A 152 -3.60 4.35 -14.26
CA GLY A 152 -5.04 4.51 -14.48
C GLY A 152 -5.88 3.35 -13.91
N SER A 153 -5.59 2.92 -12.68
CA SER A 153 -6.43 1.92 -11.98
C SER A 153 -7.86 2.40 -11.84
N THR A 154 -8.81 1.47 -11.86
CA THR A 154 -10.25 1.72 -11.69
C THR A 154 -10.76 1.28 -10.31
N GLU A 155 -9.96 0.53 -9.57
CA GLU A 155 -10.33 0.01 -8.25
C GLU A 155 -10.38 1.10 -7.18
N ASN A 156 -11.54 1.27 -6.52
CA ASN A 156 -11.76 2.31 -5.51
C ASN A 156 -10.76 2.24 -4.35
N TYR A 157 -10.36 1.05 -3.92
CA TYR A 157 -9.40 0.87 -2.84
C TYR A 157 -7.99 1.34 -3.21
N LEU A 158 -7.67 1.48 -4.50
CA LEU A 158 -6.39 2.01 -4.97
C LEU A 158 -6.41 3.54 -5.04
N LYS A 159 -7.54 4.22 -4.83
CA LYS A 159 -7.65 5.69 -4.89
C LYS A 159 -7.41 6.29 -3.51
N TYR A 160 -8.40 6.99 -2.96
CA TYR A 160 -8.30 7.70 -1.68
C TYR A 160 -7.78 6.82 -0.53
N LYS A 161 -8.22 5.55 -0.44
CA LYS A 161 -7.74 4.63 0.59
C LYS A 161 -6.22 4.41 0.53
N LEU A 162 -5.67 4.26 -0.68
CA LEU A 162 -4.23 4.13 -0.87
C LEU A 162 -3.50 5.44 -0.55
N ASP A 163 -4.04 6.59 -0.96
CA ASP A 163 -3.45 7.91 -0.67
C ASP A 163 -3.34 8.14 0.85
N VAL A 164 -4.41 7.85 1.59
CA VAL A 164 -4.42 7.91 3.06
C VAL A 164 -3.40 6.93 3.63
N TYR A 165 -3.34 5.71 3.12
CA TYR A 165 -2.40 4.69 3.60
C TYR A 165 -0.93 5.11 3.45
N ILE A 166 -0.53 5.51 2.25
CA ILE A 166 0.86 5.90 1.98
C ILE A 166 1.24 7.21 2.68
N SER A 167 0.28 8.07 3.03
CA SER A 167 0.56 9.29 3.79
C SER A 167 1.16 9.04 5.18
N TYR A 168 1.03 7.81 5.70
CA TYR A 168 1.66 7.38 6.94
C TYR A 168 3.06 6.75 6.75
N LEU A 169 3.50 6.53 5.52
CA LEU A 169 4.79 5.93 5.20
C LEU A 169 5.78 7.01 4.80
N SER A 170 6.92 7.06 5.47
CA SER A 170 8.04 7.93 5.06
C SER A 170 8.63 7.45 3.74
N LYS A 171 9.13 8.39 2.92
CA LYS A 171 9.79 8.11 1.64
C LYS A 171 8.91 7.45 0.56
N VAL A 172 7.59 7.36 0.75
CA VAL A 172 6.67 6.82 -0.27
C VAL A 172 5.86 7.97 -0.86
N ARG A 173 5.83 8.08 -2.19
CA ARG A 173 4.88 8.97 -2.88
C ARG A 173 4.30 8.30 -4.11
N ILE A 174 3.20 8.84 -4.61
CA ILE A 174 2.45 8.29 -5.74
C ILE A 174 2.29 9.28 -6.88
N ILE A 175 2.49 8.80 -8.10
CA ILE A 175 2.12 9.46 -9.36
C ILE A 175 0.84 8.78 -9.87
N ARG A 176 -0.15 9.56 -10.25
CA ARG A 176 -1.43 9.07 -10.79
C ARG A 176 -1.51 9.42 -12.28
N LEU A 177 -1.54 8.41 -13.14
CA LEU A 177 -1.89 8.62 -14.54
C LEU A 177 -3.42 8.68 -14.68
N PRO A 178 -3.96 9.64 -15.46
CA PRO A 178 -5.41 9.82 -15.59
C PRO A 178 -6.08 8.64 -16.30
N THR A 179 -5.36 7.97 -17.19
CA THR A 179 -5.80 6.81 -17.96
C THR A 179 -4.66 5.80 -18.04
N SER A 180 -4.97 4.54 -18.37
CA SER A 180 -3.93 3.54 -18.61
C SER A 180 -3.20 3.84 -19.91
N MET A 181 -1.89 4.06 -19.78
CA MET A 181 -0.95 4.31 -20.87
C MET A 181 0.02 3.15 -21.07
N GLY A 182 -0.03 2.14 -20.19
CA GLY A 182 0.80 0.94 -20.24
C GLY A 182 2.04 1.05 -19.37
N LEU A 183 2.56 -0.12 -18.97
CA LEU A 183 3.63 -0.24 -17.97
C LEU A 183 4.92 0.49 -18.36
N PHE A 184 5.24 0.53 -19.65
CA PHE A 184 6.40 1.27 -20.15
C PHE A 184 6.27 2.78 -19.89
N VAL A 185 5.14 3.37 -20.27
CA VAL A 185 4.89 4.81 -20.08
C VAL A 185 4.82 5.16 -18.59
N ALA A 186 4.21 4.30 -17.78
CA ALA A 186 4.19 4.46 -16.33
C ALA A 186 5.60 4.47 -15.73
N LYS A 187 6.45 3.51 -16.09
CA LYS A 187 7.85 3.44 -15.63
C LYS A 187 8.66 4.65 -16.13
N GLN A 188 8.50 5.05 -17.39
CA GLN A 188 9.18 6.24 -17.94
C GLN A 188 8.77 7.53 -17.21
N THR A 189 7.48 7.71 -16.94
CA THR A 189 6.97 8.88 -16.18
C THR A 189 7.60 8.97 -14.79
N ALA A 190 7.86 7.82 -14.17
CA ALA A 190 8.56 7.75 -12.89
C ALA A 190 10.02 8.20 -13.04
N LEU A 191 10.73 7.64 -14.03
CA LEU A 191 12.15 7.92 -14.30
C LEU A 191 12.40 9.40 -14.55
N ASP A 192 11.51 10.08 -15.26
CA ASP A 192 11.61 11.53 -15.53
C ASP A 192 11.52 12.39 -14.26
N GLN A 193 11.06 11.82 -13.14
CA GLN A 193 10.91 12.49 -11.85
C GLN A 193 11.89 12.01 -10.78
N VAL A 194 12.66 10.94 -11.05
CA VAL A 194 13.67 10.43 -10.11
C VAL A 194 14.81 11.44 -10.00
N LYS A 195 15.23 11.72 -8.77
CA LYS A 195 16.35 12.62 -8.47
C LYS A 195 17.60 11.92 -7.97
N SER A 196 17.44 10.69 -7.47
CA SER A 196 18.57 9.87 -7.02
C SER A 196 19.49 9.51 -8.20
N LYS A 197 20.75 9.22 -7.87
CA LYS A 197 21.75 8.78 -8.85
C LYS A 197 21.43 7.40 -9.44
N HIS A 198 20.79 6.55 -8.65
CA HIS A 198 20.45 5.17 -9.02
C HIS A 198 18.96 4.92 -8.82
N PHE A 199 18.40 4.02 -9.63
CA PHE A 199 17.02 3.56 -9.47
C PHE A 199 16.93 2.04 -9.62
N ALA A 200 15.91 1.46 -8.99
CA ALA A 200 15.52 0.08 -9.16
C ALA A 200 14.03 0.03 -9.55
N VAL A 201 13.65 -0.90 -10.41
CA VAL A 201 12.26 -1.10 -10.82
C VAL A 201 11.79 -2.44 -10.29
N LEU A 202 10.68 -2.43 -9.56
CA LEU A 202 10.03 -3.63 -9.03
C LEU A 202 8.61 -3.73 -9.56
N ASP A 203 8.12 -4.96 -9.70
CA ASP A 203 6.71 -5.21 -9.98
C ASP A 203 5.90 -5.13 -8.68
N SER A 204 4.61 -4.79 -8.79
CA SER A 204 3.70 -4.51 -7.67
C SER A 204 3.26 -5.72 -6.83
N HIS A 205 3.86 -6.88 -7.07
CA HIS A 205 3.62 -8.14 -6.37
C HIS A 205 4.96 -8.86 -6.12
N SER A 206 5.95 -8.11 -5.65
CA SER A 206 7.30 -8.59 -5.34
C SER A 206 7.55 -8.60 -3.83
N GLU A 207 8.48 -9.45 -3.39
CA GLU A 207 8.98 -9.44 -2.01
C GLU A 207 10.51 -9.50 -2.05
N VAL A 208 11.14 -8.55 -1.38
CA VAL A 208 12.59 -8.42 -1.22
C VAL A 208 13.06 -9.38 -0.13
N SER A 209 14.21 -10.01 -0.36
CA SER A 209 14.88 -10.95 0.55
C SER A 209 16.25 -10.47 0.93
#